data_AF-L0DG88-F1
#
_entry.id   AF-L0DG88-F1
#
_cell.length_a   1.000
_cell.length_b   1.000
_cell.length_c   1.000
_cell.angle_alpha   90.00
_cell.angle_beta   90.00
_cell.angle_gamma   90.00
#
_symmetry.space_group_name_H-M   'P 1'
#
loop_
_entity.id
_entity.type
_entity.pdbx_description
1 polymer ?
#
loop_
_entity_poly.entity_id
_entity_poly.type
_entity_poly.pdbx_seq_one_letter_code
_entity_poly.pdbx_strand_id
1 'polypeptide(L)'
;MRFRLDDEGNTWLPKVPHTRPVRETLTHKQRVEFLKLLHDGLGYTMACARLGIGVREMKRAIADSAGFRHAVKQIELVRAERMFALLYDAALNGDMKAAQFLLARHDRQTEQRKARRDAST
;
A
#
# COMPACT_ATOMS: atom_id res chain seq x y z
N MET A 1 -16.97 -69.59 -7.94
CA MET A 1 -16.05 -68.98 -8.93
C MET A 1 -15.59 -67.64 -8.40
N ARG A 2 -14.29 -67.45 -8.19
CA ARG A 2 -13.66 -66.17 -7.82
C ARG A 2 -12.79 -65.73 -9.00
N PHE A 3 -13.01 -64.50 -9.47
CA PHE A 3 -12.23 -63.87 -10.53
C PHE A 3 -10.87 -63.38 -10.00
N ARG A 4 -9.84 -63.59 -10.82
CA ARG A 4 -8.47 -63.04 -10.71
C ARG A 4 -8.46 -61.53 -10.94
N LEU A 5 -7.42 -60.86 -10.45
CA LEU A 5 -6.62 -59.92 -11.26
C LEU A 5 -5.33 -59.59 -10.49
N ASP A 6 -4.22 -60.12 -10.99
CA ASP A 6 -2.91 -59.52 -10.81
C ASP A 6 -2.93 -58.15 -11.50
N ASP A 7 -2.46 -57.09 -10.84
CA ASP A 7 -1.98 -55.90 -11.54
C ASP A 7 -0.93 -55.16 -10.70
N GLU A 8 -0.06 -54.51 -11.45
CA GLU A 8 1.31 -54.18 -11.15
C GLU A 8 1.49 -52.93 -10.28
N GLY A 9 2.76 -52.63 -9.99
CA GLY A 9 3.23 -51.64 -9.04
C GLY A 9 2.57 -50.27 -9.09
N ASN A 10 2.32 -49.73 -7.90
CA ASN A 10 2.30 -48.29 -7.71
C ASN A 10 2.87 -47.95 -6.33
N THR A 11 4.13 -47.54 -6.35
CA THR A 11 4.87 -46.97 -5.23
C THR A 11 4.11 -45.74 -4.72
N TRP A 12 3.45 -45.87 -3.57
CA TRP A 12 2.82 -44.76 -2.86
C TRP A 12 3.90 -43.85 -2.27
N LEU A 13 4.44 -42.94 -3.07
CA LEU A 13 5.16 -41.78 -2.53
C LEU A 13 4.13 -40.70 -2.19
N PRO A 14 4.02 -40.25 -0.92
CA PRO A 14 3.21 -39.10 -0.60
C PRO A 14 3.77 -37.88 -1.34
N LYS A 15 2.95 -37.27 -2.20
CA LYS A 15 3.27 -36.01 -2.88
C LYS A 15 3.61 -34.97 -1.82
N VAL A 16 4.89 -34.72 -1.61
CA VAL A 16 5.39 -33.57 -0.87
C VAL A 16 4.76 -32.34 -1.52
N PRO A 17 3.99 -31.51 -0.78
CA PRO A 17 3.52 -30.26 -1.34
C PRO A 17 4.77 -29.44 -1.66
N HIS A 18 5.06 -29.28 -2.95
CA HIS A 18 6.01 -28.29 -3.41
C HIS A 18 5.44 -26.92 -3.00
N THR A 19 5.82 -26.45 -1.82
CA THR A 19 5.71 -25.06 -1.44
C THR A 19 6.48 -24.30 -2.50
N ARG A 20 5.76 -23.76 -3.49
CA ARG A 20 6.34 -22.85 -4.46
C ARG A 20 7.09 -21.80 -3.64
N PRO A 21 8.40 -21.58 -3.88
CA PRO A 21 9.07 -20.48 -3.25
C PRO A 21 8.23 -19.25 -3.62
N VAL A 22 7.75 -18.53 -2.61
CA VAL A 22 7.16 -17.22 -2.79
C VAL A 22 8.32 -16.38 -3.31
N ARG A 23 8.52 -16.40 -4.63
CA ARG A 23 9.46 -15.51 -5.29
C ARG A 23 8.95 -14.13 -4.93
N GLU A 24 9.69 -13.43 -4.07
CA GLU A 24 9.45 -12.03 -3.83
C GLU A 24 9.42 -11.36 -5.21
N THR A 25 8.26 -10.91 -5.65
CA THR A 25 8.08 -10.29 -6.97
C THR A 25 8.97 -9.06 -7.10
N LEU A 26 9.25 -8.41 -5.96
CA LEU A 26 10.15 -7.27 -5.87
C LEU A 26 11.35 -7.54 -4.97
N THR A 27 12.53 -7.24 -5.49
CA THR A 27 13.77 -7.20 -4.69
C THR A 27 13.71 -6.10 -3.64
N HIS A 28 14.45 -6.28 -2.53
CA HIS A 28 14.58 -5.24 -1.50
C HIS A 28 15.05 -3.89 -2.08
N LYS A 29 16.01 -3.91 -3.00
CA LYS A 29 16.52 -2.71 -3.68
C LYS A 29 15.42 -1.95 -4.42
N GLN A 30 14.54 -2.65 -5.15
CA GLN A 30 13.42 -2.03 -5.86
C GLN A 30 12.40 -1.41 -4.88
N ARG A 31 12.14 -2.07 -3.73
CA ARG A 31 11.24 -1.51 -2.70
C ARG A 31 11.81 -0.22 -2.11
N VAL A 32 13.11 -0.22 -1.77
CA VAL A 32 13.79 0.97 -1.24
C VAL A 32 13.80 2.10 -2.26
N GLU A 33 14.10 1.80 -3.52
CA GLU A 33 14.12 2.82 -4.57
C GLU A 33 12.73 3.39 -4.83
N PHE A 34 11.69 2.55 -4.81
CA PHE A 34 10.30 3.02 -4.88
C PHE A 34 9.96 3.98 -3.74
N LEU A 35 10.34 3.65 -2.50
CA LEU A 35 10.12 4.53 -1.34
C LEU A 35 10.82 5.87 -1.50
N LYS A 36 12.07 5.89 -1.99
CA LYS A 36 12.79 7.14 -2.28
C LYS A 36 12.06 7.99 -3.30
N LEU A 37 11.63 7.39 -4.42
CA LEU A 37 10.88 8.11 -5.45
C LEU A 37 9.59 8.73 -4.91
N LEU A 38 8.86 8.01 -4.05
CA LEU A 38 7.67 8.57 -3.38
C LEU A 38 8.03 9.72 -2.44
N HIS A 39 9.10 9.57 -1.65
CA HIS A 39 9.57 10.60 -0.73
C HIS A 39 9.98 11.88 -1.47
N ASP A 40 10.59 11.74 -2.65
CA ASP A 40 11.00 12.84 -3.52
C ASP A 40 9.82 13.49 -4.27
N GLY A 41 8.60 12.99 -4.05
CA GLY A 41 7.36 13.60 -4.53
C GLY A 41 6.79 12.96 -5.80
N LEU A 42 7.39 11.90 -6.34
CA LEU A 42 6.79 11.20 -7.48
C LEU A 42 5.48 10.53 -7.07
N GLY A 43 4.51 10.52 -8.00
CA GLY A 43 3.31 9.71 -7.87
C GLY A 43 3.59 8.22 -8.11
N TYR A 44 2.72 7.35 -7.60
CA TYR A 44 2.85 5.90 -7.72
C TYR A 44 3.11 5.41 -9.14
N THR A 45 2.32 5.91 -10.10
CA THR A 45 2.42 5.50 -11.50
C THR A 45 3.77 5.86 -12.10
N MET A 46 4.29 7.05 -11.79
CA MET A 46 5.58 7.51 -12.29
C MET A 46 6.75 6.80 -11.60
N ALA A 47 6.64 6.55 -10.30
CA ALA A 47 7.63 5.75 -9.58
C ALA A 47 7.70 4.32 -10.15
N CYS A 48 6.56 3.70 -10.43
CA CYS A 48 6.49 2.37 -11.06
C CYS A 48 7.09 2.37 -12.47
N ALA A 49 6.73 3.36 -13.30
CA ALA A 49 7.27 3.50 -14.65
C ALA A 49 8.79 3.67 -14.66
N ARG A 50 9.34 4.47 -13.74
CA ARG A 50 10.78 4.71 -13.60
C ARG A 50 11.57 3.47 -13.18
N LEU A 51 10.92 2.57 -12.45
CA LEU A 51 11.51 1.29 -12.06
C LEU A 51 11.28 0.17 -13.08
N GLY A 52 10.48 0.40 -14.12
CA GLY A 52 10.10 -0.63 -15.10
C GLY A 52 9.20 -1.71 -14.51
N ILE A 53 8.40 -1.38 -13.49
CA ILE A 53 7.57 -2.33 -12.73
C ILE A 53 6.10 -2.04 -12.98
N GLY A 54 5.28 -3.09 -13.12
CA GLY A 54 3.83 -2.93 -13.27
C GLY A 54 3.18 -2.39 -11.99
N VAL A 55 2.26 -1.41 -12.11
CA VAL A 55 1.54 -0.85 -10.96
C VAL A 55 0.80 -1.92 -10.15
N ARG A 56 0.23 -2.92 -10.84
CA ARG A 56 -0.47 -4.05 -10.19
C ARG A 56 0.48 -4.91 -9.37
N GLU A 57 1.69 -5.13 -9.87
CA GLU A 57 2.73 -5.89 -9.20
C GLU A 57 3.24 -5.16 -7.97
N MET A 58 3.50 -3.84 -8.08
CA MET A 58 3.87 -3.00 -6.94
C MET A 58 2.79 -3.01 -5.86
N LYS A 59 1.51 -2.83 -6.25
CA LYS A 59 0.39 -2.89 -5.29
C LYS A 59 0.30 -4.24 -4.58
N ARG A 60 0.53 -5.35 -5.30
CA ARG A 60 0.56 -6.68 -4.69
C ARG A 60 1.72 -6.80 -3.69
N ALA A 61 2.92 -6.37 -4.06
CA ALA A 61 4.08 -6.40 -3.17
C ALA A 61 3.88 -5.56 -1.90
N ILE A 62 3.22 -4.40 -2.01
CA ILE A 62 2.81 -3.59 -0.85
C ILE A 62 1.78 -4.34 0.00
N ALA A 63 0.81 -5.01 -0.63
CA ALA A 63 -0.22 -5.76 0.08
C ALA A 63 0.32 -7.00 0.80
N ASP A 64 1.37 -7.62 0.27
CA ASP A 64 1.93 -8.87 0.80
C ASP A 64 2.95 -8.64 1.93
N SER A 65 3.55 -7.44 2.03
CA SER A 65 4.54 -7.11 3.06
C SER A 65 4.03 -6.05 4.04
N ALA A 66 3.80 -6.44 5.30
CA ALA A 66 3.37 -5.52 6.36
C ALA A 66 4.38 -4.37 6.58
N GLY A 67 5.67 -4.67 6.59
CA GLY A 67 6.74 -3.67 6.74
C GLY A 67 6.77 -2.68 5.57
N PHE A 68 6.67 -3.19 4.34
CA PHE A 68 6.65 -2.31 3.17
C PHE A 68 5.41 -1.42 3.14
N ARG A 69 4.24 -1.98 3.45
CA ARG A 69 2.98 -1.22 3.59
C ARG A 69 3.10 -0.12 4.64
N HIS A 70 3.72 -0.42 5.78
CA HIS A 70 3.93 0.57 6.83
C HIS A 70 4.86 1.69 6.36
N ALA A 71 5.99 1.36 5.74
CA ALA A 71 6.93 2.34 5.21
C ALA A 71 6.27 3.28 4.19
N VAL A 72 5.50 2.71 3.25
CA VAL A 72 4.72 3.49 2.27
C VAL A 72 3.74 4.43 2.98
N LYS A 73 3.01 3.94 3.98
CA LYS A 73 2.04 4.76 4.74
C LYS A 73 2.73 5.94 5.44
N GLN A 74 3.91 5.73 6.02
CA GLN A 74 4.66 6.80 6.69
C GLN A 74 5.09 7.88 5.70
N ILE A 75 5.55 7.51 4.51
CA ILE A 75 5.92 8.48 3.47
C ILE A 75 4.70 9.29 3.04
N GLU A 76 3.55 8.65 2.82
CA GLU A 76 2.31 9.36 2.46
C GLU A 76 1.82 10.30 3.57
N LEU A 77 2.02 9.95 4.86
CA LEU A 77 1.73 10.85 5.97
C LEU A 77 2.61 12.11 5.90
N VAL A 78 3.92 11.95 5.76
CA VAL A 78 4.86 13.08 5.64
C VAL A 78 4.54 13.94 4.42
N ARG A 79 4.18 13.33 3.28
CA ARG A 79 3.76 14.07 2.07
C ARG A 79 2.50 14.88 2.32
N ALA A 80 1.51 14.30 2.99
CA ALA A 80 0.30 15.02 3.34
C ALA A 80 0.61 16.21 4.26
N GLU A 81 1.44 16.01 5.29
CA GLU A 81 1.89 17.08 6.20
C GLU A 81 2.60 18.21 5.45
N ARG A 82 3.53 17.89 4.54
CA ARG A 82 4.20 18.89 3.69
C ARG A 82 3.21 19.66 2.82
N MET A 83 2.26 18.97 2.21
CA MET A 83 1.21 19.61 1.41
C MET A 83 0.35 20.54 2.26
N PHE A 84 0.02 20.17 3.49
CA PHE A 84 -0.72 21.04 4.40
C PHE A 84 0.09 22.28 4.80
N ALA A 85 1.38 22.15 5.06
CA ALA A 85 2.24 23.30 5.34
C ALA A 85 2.26 24.29 4.17
N LEU A 86 2.35 23.80 2.93
CA LEU A 86 2.29 24.63 1.73
C LEU A 86 0.94 25.33 1.55
N LEU A 87 -0.17 24.63 1.80
CA LEU A 87 -1.50 25.23 1.74
C LEU A 87 -1.70 26.28 2.83
N TYR A 88 -1.13 26.06 4.02
CA TYR A 88 -1.19 27.02 5.11
C TYR A 88 -0.41 28.30 4.78
N ASP A 89 0.81 28.15 4.26
CA ASP A 89 1.62 29.29 3.81
C ASP A 89 0.93 30.05 2.67
N ALA A 90 0.37 29.35 1.68
CA ALA A 90 -0.41 29.98 0.61
C ALA A 90 -1.61 30.79 1.15
N ALA A 91 -2.33 30.25 2.13
CA ALA A 91 -3.46 30.93 2.75
C ALA A 91 -3.03 32.20 3.50
N LEU A 92 -1.91 32.17 4.23
CA LEU A 92 -1.36 33.34 4.90
C LEU A 92 -0.95 34.44 3.91
N ASN A 93 -0.50 34.03 2.73
CA ASN A 93 -0.14 34.94 1.63
C ASN A 93 -1.36 35.40 0.79
N GLY A 94 -2.59 35.12 1.24
CA GLY A 94 -3.83 35.61 0.63
C GLY A 94 -4.48 34.69 -0.40
N ASP A 95 -4.02 33.43 -0.54
CA ASP A 95 -4.73 32.45 -1.37
C ASP A 95 -6.05 32.02 -0.68
N MET A 96 -7.13 32.65 -1.12
CA MET A 96 -8.48 32.39 -0.61
C MET A 96 -8.95 30.95 -0.82
N LYS A 97 -8.48 30.25 -1.87
CA LYS A 97 -8.86 28.86 -2.11
C LYS A 97 -8.19 27.94 -1.10
N ALA A 98 -6.92 28.18 -0.81
CA ALA A 98 -6.20 27.44 0.22
C ALA A 98 -6.83 27.67 1.61
N ALA A 99 -7.20 28.92 1.94
CA ALA A 99 -7.91 29.25 3.18
C ALA A 99 -9.26 28.52 3.29
N GLN A 100 -10.09 28.56 2.24
CA GLN A 100 -11.38 27.86 2.20
C GLN A 100 -11.21 26.34 2.36
N PHE A 101 -10.20 25.75 1.72
CA PHE A 101 -9.91 24.33 1.86
C PHE A 101 -9.56 23.95 3.30
N LEU A 102 -8.73 24.75 3.97
CA LEU A 102 -8.32 24.51 5.36
C LEU A 102 -9.51 24.65 6.34
N LEU A 103 -10.36 25.67 6.15
CA LEU A 103 -11.59 25.85 6.93
C LEU A 103 -12.54 24.66 6.76
N ALA A 104 -12.85 24.28 5.53
CA ALA A 104 -13.75 23.14 5.24
C ALA A 104 -13.22 21.81 5.80
N ARG A 105 -11.90 21.67 5.96
CA ARG A 105 -11.29 20.52 6.62
C ARG A 105 -11.46 20.57 8.13
N HIS A 106 -11.26 21.72 8.75
CA HIS A 106 -11.45 21.93 10.18
C HIS A 106 -12.89 21.63 10.62
N ASP A 107 -13.87 22.10 9.84
CA ASP A 107 -15.28 21.90 10.14
C ASP A 107 -15.66 20.41 10.11
N ARG A 108 -15.21 19.68 9.07
CA ARG A 108 -15.39 18.22 8.98
C ARG A 108 -14.78 17.47 10.16
N GLN A 109 -13.60 17.88 10.64
CA GLN A 109 -12.99 17.26 11.83
C GLN A 109 -13.81 17.53 13.09
N THR A 110 -14.37 18.73 13.20
CA THR A 110 -15.23 19.14 14.31
C THR A 110 -16.52 18.33 14.33
N GLU A 111 -17.16 18.15 13.18
CA GLU A 111 -18.35 17.31 13.01
C GLU A 111 -18.09 15.85 13.37
N GLN A 112 -16.98 15.28 12.89
CA GLN A 112 -16.58 13.91 13.23
C GLN A 112 -16.36 13.73 14.73
N ARG A 113 -15.79 14.73 15.41
CA ARG A 113 -15.60 14.70 16.87
C ARG A 113 -16.93 14.76 17.62
N LYS A 114 -17.87 15.59 17.15
CA LYS A 114 -19.24 15.66 17.71
C LYS A 114 -19.95 14.32 17.56
N ALA A 115 -20.00 13.77 16.35
CA ALA A 115 -20.64 12.49 16.07
C ALA A 115 -20.09 11.33 16.92
N ARG A 116 -18.77 11.31 17.19
CA ARG A 116 -18.15 10.30 18.07
C ARG A 116 -18.57 10.43 19.53
N ARG A 117 -18.82 11.66 20.01
CA ARG A 117 -19.33 11.89 21.37
C ARG A 117 -20.79 11.44 21.46
N ASP A 118 -21.60 11.83 20.49
CA ASP A 118 -23.04 11.52 20.49
C ASP A 118 -23.31 10.01 20.35
N ALA A 119 -22.44 9.27 19.64
CA ALA A 119 -22.52 7.81 19.52
C ALA A 119 -22.04 7.04 20.77
N SER A 120 -21.47 7.72 21.77
CA SER A 120 -20.98 7.11 23.02
C SER A 120 -21.91 7.29 24.22
N THR A 121 -23.03 7.98 24.02
CA THR A 121 -24.15 8.20 24.96
C THR A 121 -25.35 7.35 24.58
#